data_AF-A0A6L9ZZS5-F1
#
_entry.id   AF-A0A6L9ZZS5-F1
#
_cell.length_a   1.000
_cell.length_b   1.000
_cell.length_c   1.000
_cell.angle_alpha   90.00
_cell.angle_beta   90.00
_cell.angle_gamma   90.00
#
_symmetry.space_group_name_H-M   'P 1'
#
loop_
_entity.id
_entity.type
_entity.pdbx_description
1 polymer ?
#
loop_
_entity_poly.entity_id
_entity_poly.type
_entity_poly.pdbx_seq_one_letter_code
_entity_poly.pdbx_strand_id
1 'polypeptide(L)'
;MQIQTRNKVYTPEEYLFLEENAEDKHEYLDGEIISMTGGTTNHNEITGNLYAYLKFALKGKNYRIFIGDVRLWIPDYNLYTYPDLMVIEDKPAYHQTRTDTVTNPLIIVEVLSKSTANYDRGDKFKFYRSIPEFKEYILIDQYQFYIEQYVKTSEEKWEVTYYESEESRLKLATLDFEIVFSDLYERVDFKNQDI
;
A
#
# COMPACT_ATOMS: atom_id res chain seq x y z
N MET A 1 28.62 -30.97 2.34
CA MET A 1 28.58 -30.07 3.51
C MET A 1 27.79 -28.84 3.07
N GLN A 2 26.49 -28.78 3.37
CA GLN A 2 25.68 -27.60 3.02
C GLN A 2 26.06 -26.49 3.99
N ILE A 3 26.61 -25.41 3.46
CA ILE A 3 26.84 -24.18 4.23
C ILE A 3 25.46 -23.56 4.41
N GLN A 4 24.87 -23.71 5.61
CA GLN A 4 23.76 -22.88 6.02
C GLN A 4 24.32 -21.48 6.22
N THR A 5 24.08 -20.58 5.26
CA THR A 5 24.31 -19.15 5.45
C THR A 5 23.38 -18.72 6.57
N ARG A 6 23.93 -18.33 7.73
CA ARG A 6 23.12 -17.65 8.75
C ARG A 6 22.66 -16.33 8.13
N ASN A 7 21.37 -16.21 7.83
CA ASN A 7 20.79 -14.92 7.51
C ASN A 7 21.05 -13.99 8.70
N LYS A 8 21.67 -12.84 8.41
CA LYS A 8 21.90 -11.82 9.43
C LYS A 8 20.52 -11.29 9.85
N VAL A 9 20.25 -11.30 11.15
CA VAL A 9 19.05 -10.73 11.75
C VAL A 9 19.39 -9.29 12.14
N TYR A 10 18.61 -8.33 11.64
CA TYR A 10 18.81 -6.90 11.87
C TYR A 10 17.84 -6.38 12.94
N THR A 11 18.26 -5.43 13.76
CA THR A 11 17.29 -4.69 14.61
C THR A 11 16.56 -3.62 13.77
N PRO A 12 15.40 -3.12 14.24
CA PRO A 12 14.73 -1.97 13.63
C PRO A 12 15.65 -0.75 13.43
N GLU A 13 16.51 -0.46 14.41
CA GLU A 13 17.45 0.65 14.39
C GLU A 13 18.55 0.45 13.34
N GLU A 14 19.08 -0.78 13.23
CA GLU A 14 20.05 -1.13 12.20
C GLU A 14 19.44 -1.00 10.79
N TYR A 15 18.22 -1.49 10.61
CA TYR A 15 17.49 -1.31 9.35
C TYR A 15 17.29 0.17 9.01
N LEU A 16 16.80 0.98 9.96
CA LEU A 16 16.59 2.41 9.74
C LEU A 16 17.88 3.13 9.33
N PHE A 17 19.00 2.81 9.99
CA PHE A 17 20.31 3.37 9.66
C PHE A 17 20.78 2.99 8.25
N LEU A 18 20.58 1.73 7.85
CA LEU A 18 20.92 1.27 6.49
C LEU A 18 20.04 1.93 5.44
N GLU A 19 18.73 2.00 5.70
CA GLU A 19 17.74 2.55 4.79
C GLU A 19 17.93 4.06 4.55
N GLU A 20 18.43 4.82 5.54
CA GLU A 20 18.79 6.24 5.38
C GLU A 20 19.93 6.49 4.38
N ASN A 21 20.75 5.48 4.10
CA ASN A 21 21.91 5.57 3.22
C ASN A 21 21.75 4.71 1.95
N ALA A 22 20.60 4.07 1.76
CA ALA A 22 20.36 3.16 0.65
C ALA A 22 19.98 3.91 -0.62
N GLU A 23 20.41 3.39 -1.78
CA GLU A 23 19.97 3.90 -3.09
C GLU A 23 18.55 3.41 -3.43
N ASP A 24 18.25 2.17 -3.03
CA ASP A 24 16.95 1.51 -3.21
C ASP A 24 16.24 1.34 -1.87
N LYS A 25 14.90 1.25 -1.91
CA LYS A 25 14.08 1.01 -0.72
C LYS A 25 13.99 -0.46 -0.35
N HIS A 26 13.88 -0.69 0.95
CA HIS A 26 13.71 -2.02 1.50
C HIS A 26 12.57 -2.05 2.51
N GLU A 27 11.79 -3.12 2.48
CA GLU A 27 10.93 -3.48 3.59
C GLU A 27 11.76 -4.18 4.69
N TYR A 28 11.27 -4.12 5.90
CA TYR A 28 11.84 -4.84 7.04
C TYR A 28 10.74 -5.68 7.68
N LEU A 29 10.97 -6.98 7.86
CA LEU A 29 10.03 -7.88 8.51
C LEU A 29 10.77 -8.79 9.49
N ASP A 30 10.52 -8.58 10.78
CA ASP A 30 11.04 -9.40 11.88
C ASP A 30 12.53 -9.75 11.80
N GLY A 31 13.34 -8.75 11.45
CA GLY A 31 14.78 -8.88 11.35
C GLY A 31 15.34 -9.18 9.97
N GLU A 32 14.48 -9.40 8.98
CA GLU A 32 14.86 -9.54 7.58
C GLU A 32 14.70 -8.21 6.82
N ILE A 33 15.68 -7.87 5.97
CA ILE A 33 15.60 -6.74 5.04
C ILE A 33 15.27 -7.30 3.67
N ILE A 34 14.15 -6.85 3.09
CA ILE A 34 13.57 -7.36 1.85
C ILE A 34 13.65 -6.25 0.81
N SER A 35 14.42 -6.48 -0.26
CA SER A 35 14.49 -5.52 -1.37
C SER A 35 13.14 -5.37 -2.06
N MET A 36 12.70 -4.13 -2.25
CA MET A 36 11.52 -3.86 -3.05
C MET A 36 11.87 -3.96 -4.53
N THR A 37 11.00 -4.59 -5.31
CA THR A 37 11.04 -4.45 -6.77
C THR A 37 10.47 -3.09 -7.14
N GLY A 38 11.14 -2.35 -8.02
CA GLY A 38 10.61 -1.09 -8.54
C GLY A 38 9.27 -1.27 -9.26
N GLY A 39 8.46 -0.21 -9.29
CA GLY A 39 7.18 -0.19 -10.00
C GLY A 39 7.35 -0.15 -11.52
N THR A 40 6.34 -0.65 -12.24
CA THR A 40 6.24 -0.51 -13.70
C THR A 40 5.66 0.87 -14.07
N THR A 41 5.61 1.20 -15.35
CA THR A 41 4.90 2.40 -15.82
C THR A 41 3.40 2.33 -15.52
N ASN A 42 2.76 1.17 -15.71
CA ASN A 42 1.32 0.99 -15.41
C ASN A 42 1.05 1.17 -13.91
N HIS A 43 1.93 0.62 -13.06
CA HIS A 43 1.87 0.80 -11.61
C HIS A 43 1.89 2.29 -11.22
N ASN A 44 2.79 3.06 -11.84
CA ASN A 44 2.92 4.49 -11.61
C ASN A 44 1.68 5.26 -12.10
N GLU A 45 1.19 4.99 -13.31
CA GLU A 45 -0.03 5.64 -13.86
C GLU A 45 -1.24 5.40 -12.94
N ILE A 46 -1.50 4.16 -12.53
CA ILE A 46 -2.64 3.82 -11.65
C ILE A 46 -2.53 4.54 -10.31
N THR A 47 -1.35 4.46 -9.66
CA THR A 47 -1.12 5.10 -8.36
C THR A 47 -1.24 6.61 -8.45
N GLY A 48 -0.67 7.20 -9.51
CA GLY A 48 -0.69 8.64 -9.78
C GLY A 48 -2.09 9.18 -10.08
N ASN A 49 -2.86 8.46 -10.90
CA ASN A 49 -4.26 8.79 -11.19
C ASN A 49 -5.08 8.78 -9.89
N LEU A 50 -5.03 7.68 -9.13
CA LEU A 50 -5.78 7.58 -7.88
C LEU A 50 -5.39 8.70 -6.89
N TYR A 51 -4.10 8.96 -6.74
CA TYR A 51 -3.59 10.05 -5.91
C TYR A 51 -4.16 11.41 -6.34
N ALA A 52 -4.12 11.74 -7.63
CA ALA A 52 -4.59 13.03 -8.14
C ALA A 52 -6.09 13.25 -7.86
N TYR A 53 -6.91 12.24 -8.14
CA TYR A 53 -8.36 12.30 -7.90
C TYR A 53 -8.68 12.40 -6.40
N LEU A 54 -8.03 11.61 -5.56
CA LEU A 54 -8.20 11.70 -4.10
C LEU A 54 -7.78 13.08 -3.58
N LYS A 55 -6.63 13.62 -4.03
CA LYS A 55 -6.15 14.95 -3.63
C LYS A 55 -7.14 16.05 -3.99
N PHE A 56 -7.77 15.95 -5.15
CA PHE A 56 -8.77 16.92 -5.56
C PHE A 56 -10.06 16.78 -4.73
N ALA A 57 -10.60 15.56 -4.61
CA ALA A 57 -11.84 15.29 -3.89
C ALA A 57 -11.77 15.59 -2.38
N LEU A 58 -10.60 15.41 -1.78
CA LEU A 58 -10.37 15.65 -0.35
C LEU A 58 -9.79 17.04 -0.05
N LYS A 59 -9.72 17.94 -1.04
CA LYS A 59 -9.21 19.31 -0.85
C LYS A 59 -10.01 20.04 0.24
N GLY A 60 -9.31 20.54 1.25
CA GLY A 60 -9.91 21.26 2.39
C GLY A 60 -10.57 20.36 3.44
N LYS A 61 -10.64 19.04 3.21
CA LYS A 61 -11.06 18.05 4.22
C LYS A 61 -9.85 17.65 5.09
N ASN A 62 -10.11 17.07 6.26
CA ASN A 62 -9.06 16.70 7.21
C ASN A 62 -8.44 15.34 6.89
N TYR A 63 -7.90 15.18 5.67
CA TYR A 63 -7.21 13.99 5.24
C TYR A 63 -5.81 14.31 4.72
N ARG A 64 -4.90 13.35 4.85
CA ARG A 64 -3.58 13.36 4.22
C ARG A 64 -3.46 12.11 3.35
N ILE A 65 -2.91 12.29 2.16
CA ILE A 65 -2.69 11.21 1.21
C ILE A 65 -1.19 11.17 0.95
N PHE A 66 -0.61 9.99 1.12
CA PHE A 66 0.81 9.73 0.89
C PHE A 66 0.94 8.61 -0.15
N ILE A 67 2.00 8.65 -0.93
CA ILE A 67 2.33 7.64 -1.93
C ILE A 67 3.81 7.28 -1.82
N GLY A 68 4.15 6.02 -2.09
CA GLY A 68 5.48 5.48 -2.41
C GLY A 68 6.64 5.69 -1.42
N ASP A 69 6.81 6.89 -0.85
CA ASP A 69 7.99 7.34 -0.11
C ASP A 69 7.78 7.41 1.40
N VAL A 70 6.53 7.35 1.86
CA VAL A 70 6.22 7.38 3.30
C VAL A 70 6.12 5.95 3.82
N ARG A 71 6.95 5.65 4.80
CA ARG A 71 7.04 4.32 5.41
C ARG A 71 5.89 4.11 6.40
N LEU A 72 5.38 2.89 6.45
CA LEU A 72 4.43 2.44 7.45
C LEU A 72 5.13 1.54 8.46
N TRP A 73 4.96 1.84 9.74
CA TRP A 73 5.43 1.00 10.85
C TRP A 73 4.26 0.24 11.47
N ILE A 74 4.39 -1.09 11.57
CA ILE A 74 3.41 -1.99 12.18
C ILE A 74 4.09 -2.75 13.33
N PRO A 75 3.91 -2.30 14.59
CA PRO A 75 4.66 -2.82 15.73
C PRO A 75 4.38 -4.30 16.03
N ASP A 76 3.14 -4.74 15.86
CA ASP A 76 2.72 -6.12 16.18
C ASP A 76 3.45 -7.19 15.36
N TYR A 77 4.00 -6.80 14.21
CA TYR A 77 4.73 -7.69 13.30
C TYR A 77 6.19 -7.27 13.10
N ASN A 78 6.67 -6.28 13.85
CA ASN A 78 8.01 -5.74 13.69
C ASN A 78 8.30 -5.40 12.21
N LEU A 79 7.35 -4.70 11.56
CA LEU A 79 7.31 -4.50 10.11
C LEU A 79 7.43 -3.03 9.73
N TYR A 80 8.39 -2.72 8.87
CA TYR A 80 8.38 -1.50 8.06
C TYR A 80 8.11 -1.84 6.60
N THR A 81 7.10 -1.21 6.02
CA THR A 81 6.66 -1.42 4.63
C THR A 81 6.36 -0.08 3.96
N TYR A 82 6.28 -0.07 2.63
CA TYR A 82 5.93 1.10 1.85
C TYR A 82 4.72 0.78 0.97
N PRO A 83 3.50 1.00 1.47
CA PRO A 83 2.32 0.83 0.64
C PRO A 83 2.29 1.86 -0.50
N ASP A 84 1.72 1.48 -1.64
CA ASP A 84 1.69 2.35 -2.82
C ASP A 84 0.94 3.66 -2.57
N LEU A 85 -0.17 3.59 -1.82
CA LEU A 85 -0.91 4.77 -1.36
C LEU A 85 -1.52 4.54 0.02
N MET A 86 -1.41 5.56 0.88
CA MET A 86 -2.07 5.61 2.18
C MET A 86 -2.94 6.85 2.31
N VAL A 87 -4.11 6.70 2.94
CA VAL A 87 -4.92 7.82 3.41
C VAL A 87 -4.95 7.81 4.93
N ILE A 88 -4.67 8.96 5.54
CA ILE A 88 -4.72 9.20 6.99
C ILE A 88 -5.77 10.27 7.28
N GLU A 89 -6.63 10.00 8.27
CA GLU A 89 -7.54 11.00 8.83
C GLU A 89 -6.81 11.90 9.84
N ASP A 90 -7.14 13.18 9.82
CA ASP A 90 -6.54 14.22 10.66
C ASP A 90 -5.03 14.42 10.45
N LYS A 91 -4.23 14.00 11.43
CA LYS A 91 -2.77 14.20 11.47
C LYS A 91 -2.05 12.85 11.39
N PRO A 92 -0.95 12.76 10.62
CA PRO A 92 -0.08 11.59 10.67
C PRO A 92 0.45 11.37 12.09
N ALA A 93 0.27 10.16 12.61
CA ALA A 93 0.93 9.71 13.83
C ALA A 93 2.30 9.16 13.44
N TYR A 94 3.33 9.96 13.68
CA TYR A 94 4.69 9.60 13.33
C TYR A 94 5.30 8.60 14.30
N HIS A 95 6.09 7.67 13.77
CA HIS A 95 6.89 6.77 14.58
C HIS A 95 8.08 7.52 15.18
N GLN A 96 8.15 7.59 16.51
CA GLN A 96 9.20 8.30 17.24
C GLN A 96 9.28 9.80 16.84
N THR A 97 10.49 10.33 16.66
CA THR A 97 10.73 11.73 16.24
C THR A 97 10.86 11.89 14.73
N ARG A 98 10.48 10.87 13.95
CA ARG A 98 10.61 10.87 12.49
C ARG A 98 9.49 11.66 11.82
N THR A 99 9.65 11.98 10.54
CA THR A 99 8.63 12.64 9.71
C THR A 99 8.32 11.89 8.42
N ASP A 100 8.98 10.76 8.20
CA ASP A 100 8.90 9.89 7.02
C ASP A 100 8.24 8.53 7.32
N THR A 101 7.93 8.25 8.60
CA THR A 101 7.32 6.98 9.04
C THR A 101 6.04 7.24 9.82
N VAL A 102 4.92 6.68 9.36
CA VAL A 102 3.58 6.80 9.96
C VAL A 102 3.09 5.48 10.53
N THR A 103 2.02 5.53 11.34
CA THR A 103 1.48 4.34 12.04
C THR A 103 -0.05 4.19 11.96
N ASN A 104 -0.76 5.21 11.45
CA ASN A 104 -2.22 5.29 11.52
C ASN A 104 -2.93 5.45 10.15
N PRO A 105 -2.62 4.63 9.12
CA PRO A 105 -3.39 4.64 7.88
C PRO A 105 -4.84 4.19 8.11
N LEU A 106 -5.77 4.99 7.59
CA LEU A 106 -7.20 4.67 7.52
C LEU A 106 -7.48 3.77 6.31
N ILE A 107 -6.87 4.10 5.17
CA ILE A 107 -6.98 3.36 3.90
C ILE A 107 -5.57 3.05 3.41
N ILE A 108 -5.39 1.85 2.89
CA ILE A 108 -4.18 1.41 2.20
C ILE A 108 -4.57 0.89 0.83
N VAL A 109 -3.79 1.24 -0.19
CA VAL A 109 -3.94 0.75 -1.55
C VAL A 109 -2.63 0.15 -2.00
N GLU A 110 -2.70 -1.01 -2.66
CA GLU A 110 -1.57 -1.64 -3.33
C GLU A 110 -1.94 -1.92 -4.79
N VAL A 111 -1.02 -1.58 -5.70
CA VAL A 111 -1.14 -1.88 -7.13
C VAL A 111 -0.36 -3.15 -7.42
N LEU A 112 -1.10 -4.21 -7.68
CA LEU A 112 -0.58 -5.57 -7.70
C LEU A 112 0.34 -5.81 -8.89
N SER A 113 1.52 -6.36 -8.60
CA SER A 113 2.40 -6.97 -9.61
C SER A 113 2.28 -8.50 -9.58
N LYS A 114 2.73 -9.19 -10.63
CA LYS A 114 2.75 -10.67 -10.65
C LYS A 114 3.58 -11.26 -9.49
N SER A 115 4.65 -10.57 -9.06
CA SER A 115 5.57 -11.05 -8.01
C SER A 115 5.03 -10.83 -6.59
N THR A 116 4.26 -9.77 -6.35
CA THR A 116 3.80 -9.40 -4.99
C THR A 116 2.34 -9.76 -4.71
N ALA A 117 1.54 -10.06 -5.74
CA ALA A 117 0.10 -10.32 -5.66
C ALA A 117 -0.36 -11.26 -4.54
N ASN A 118 0.39 -12.34 -4.28
CA ASN A 118 0.05 -13.30 -3.21
C ASN A 118 0.39 -12.76 -1.82
N TYR A 119 1.49 -12.04 -1.70
CA TYR A 119 1.92 -11.42 -0.44
C TYR A 119 0.96 -10.29 -0.04
N ASP A 120 0.60 -9.42 -0.99
CA ASP A 120 -0.31 -8.28 -0.78
C ASP A 120 -1.71 -8.74 -0.33
N ARG A 121 -2.26 -9.82 -0.93
CA ARG A 121 -3.54 -10.43 -0.52
C ARG A 121 -3.47 -11.18 0.81
N GLY A 122 -2.33 -11.79 1.10
CA GLY A 122 -2.14 -12.70 2.22
C GLY A 122 -1.58 -11.99 3.46
N ASP A 123 -0.27 -12.10 3.63
CA ASP A 123 0.43 -11.67 4.84
C ASP A 123 0.37 -10.16 5.06
N LYS A 124 0.55 -9.33 4.02
CA LYS A 124 0.40 -7.88 4.15
C LYS A 124 -0.98 -7.49 4.66
N PHE A 125 -2.04 -8.06 4.09
CA PHE A 125 -3.39 -7.78 4.57
C PHE A 125 -3.60 -8.27 6.01
N LYS A 126 -3.02 -9.41 6.40
CA LYS A 126 -2.99 -9.85 7.81
C LYS A 126 -2.27 -8.83 8.70
N PHE A 127 -1.17 -8.25 8.26
CA PHE A 127 -0.40 -7.26 9.01
C PHE A 127 -1.16 -5.93 9.13
N TYR A 128 -1.70 -5.41 8.03
CA TYR A 128 -2.47 -4.16 8.04
C TYR A 128 -3.69 -4.24 8.96
N ARG A 129 -4.34 -5.40 9.06
CA ARG A 129 -5.48 -5.62 9.95
C ARG A 129 -5.17 -5.46 11.45
N SER A 130 -3.90 -5.46 11.87
CA SER A 130 -3.55 -5.15 13.27
C SER A 130 -3.50 -3.65 13.57
N ILE A 131 -3.54 -2.79 12.54
CA ILE A 131 -3.58 -1.35 12.71
C ILE A 131 -5.00 -0.94 13.17
N PRO A 132 -5.16 -0.27 14.32
CA PRO A 132 -6.48 0.07 14.87
C PRO A 132 -7.31 0.97 13.95
N GLU A 133 -6.67 1.95 13.31
CA GLU A 133 -7.33 2.93 12.44
C GLU A 133 -7.69 2.37 11.05
N PHE A 134 -7.11 1.23 10.67
CA PHE A 134 -7.25 0.68 9.32
C PHE A 134 -8.65 0.13 9.07
N LYS A 135 -9.32 0.65 8.04
CA LYS A 135 -10.72 0.34 7.73
C LYS A 135 -10.97 -0.11 6.30
N GLU A 136 -10.06 0.16 5.38
CA GLU A 136 -10.31 -0.13 3.97
C GLU A 136 -9.02 -0.46 3.22
N TYR A 137 -9.02 -1.58 2.51
CA TYR A 137 -7.89 -2.07 1.73
C TYR A 137 -8.30 -2.22 0.28
N ILE A 138 -7.56 -1.58 -0.63
CA ILE A 138 -7.82 -1.67 -2.06
C ILE A 138 -6.64 -2.34 -2.75
N LEU A 139 -6.91 -3.42 -3.47
CA LEU A 139 -5.95 -4.08 -4.33
C LEU A 139 -6.33 -3.83 -5.78
N ILE A 140 -5.44 -3.21 -6.55
CA ILE A 140 -5.70 -2.84 -7.94
C ILE A 140 -4.80 -3.68 -8.84
N ASP A 141 -5.39 -4.48 -9.73
CA ASP A 141 -4.63 -5.22 -10.74
C ASP A 141 -4.19 -4.25 -11.85
N GLN A 142 -2.90 -4.26 -12.20
CA GLN A 142 -2.34 -3.41 -13.25
C GLN A 142 -2.39 -4.04 -14.66
N TYR A 143 -2.88 -5.27 -14.78
CA TYR A 143 -2.90 -6.07 -16.01
C TYR A 143 -4.31 -6.25 -16.57
N GLN A 144 -5.34 -5.83 -15.85
CA GLN A 144 -6.74 -5.90 -16.26
C GLN A 144 -7.57 -4.94 -15.42
N PHE A 145 -8.80 -4.66 -15.88
CA PHE A 145 -9.79 -3.94 -15.09
C PHE A 145 -10.28 -4.81 -13.93
N TYR A 146 -9.54 -4.80 -12.82
CA TYR A 146 -9.84 -5.64 -11.67
C TYR A 146 -9.42 -4.98 -10.37
N ILE A 147 -10.36 -4.86 -9.43
CA ILE A 147 -10.10 -4.35 -8.08
C ILE A 147 -10.75 -5.25 -7.04
N GLU A 148 -10.01 -5.51 -5.97
CA GLU A 148 -10.54 -6.08 -4.73
C GLU A 148 -10.60 -4.98 -3.68
N GLN A 149 -11.79 -4.73 -3.14
CA GLN A 149 -11.99 -3.78 -2.05
C GLN A 149 -12.42 -4.54 -0.81
N TYR A 150 -11.61 -4.45 0.25
CA TYR A 150 -11.93 -4.98 1.56
C TYR A 150 -12.33 -3.84 2.50
N VAL A 151 -13.50 -3.95 3.12
CA VAL A 151 -14.03 -2.96 4.04
C VAL A 151 -14.25 -3.58 5.41
N LYS A 152 -13.72 -2.93 6.45
CA LYS A 152 -13.95 -3.30 7.84
C LYS A 152 -15.34 -2.84 8.28
N THR A 153 -16.16 -3.78 8.72
CA THR A 153 -17.51 -3.51 9.23
C THR A 153 -17.49 -3.16 10.71
N SER A 154 -18.60 -2.63 11.22
CA SER A 154 -18.79 -2.34 12.64
C SER A 154 -18.73 -3.56 13.56
N GLU A 155 -18.81 -4.78 13.01
CA GLU A 155 -18.68 -6.03 13.77
C GLU A 155 -17.26 -6.59 13.74
N GLU A 156 -16.26 -5.79 13.35
CA GLU A 156 -14.86 -6.22 13.20
C GLU A 156 -14.66 -7.33 12.15
N LYS A 157 -15.58 -7.43 11.17
CA LYS A 157 -15.49 -8.34 10.02
C LYS A 157 -14.99 -7.58 8.80
N TRP A 158 -14.52 -8.32 7.80
CA TRP A 158 -14.11 -7.76 6.52
C TRP A 158 -15.01 -8.26 5.41
N GLU A 159 -15.67 -7.34 4.72
CA GLU A 159 -16.44 -7.61 3.51
C GLU A 159 -15.56 -7.34 2.29
N VAL A 160 -15.67 -8.19 1.27
CA VAL A 160 -14.93 -8.03 0.01
C VAL A 160 -15.88 -7.78 -1.14
N THR A 161 -15.56 -6.78 -1.96
CA THR A 161 -16.23 -6.50 -3.23
C THR A 161 -15.21 -6.62 -4.36
N TYR A 162 -15.63 -7.27 -5.44
CA TYR A 162 -14.84 -7.46 -6.66
C TYR A 162 -15.43 -6.62 -7.79
N TYR A 163 -14.58 -5.90 -8.49
CA TYR A 163 -14.93 -5.09 -9.66
C TYR A 163 -14.15 -5.62 -10.85
N GLU A 164 -14.83 -5.97 -11.95
CA GLU A 164 -14.21 -6.72 -13.07
C GLU A 164 -14.55 -6.13 -14.47
N SER A 165 -15.06 -4.90 -14.54
CA SER A 165 -15.49 -4.28 -15.81
C SER A 165 -14.94 -2.86 -15.97
N GLU A 166 -14.64 -2.46 -17.21
CA GLU A 166 -14.18 -1.12 -17.57
C GLU A 166 -15.17 0.00 -17.18
N GLU A 167 -16.46 -0.32 -17.16
CA GLU A 167 -17.53 0.59 -16.76
C GLU A 167 -17.73 0.67 -15.23
N SER A 168 -16.91 -0.07 -14.46
CA SER A 168 -16.97 -0.08 -13.01
C SER A 168 -16.54 1.25 -12.40
N ARG A 169 -16.95 1.44 -11.15
CA ARG A 169 -16.64 2.59 -10.32
C ARG A 169 -16.14 2.09 -8.97
N LEU A 170 -14.95 2.51 -8.57
CA LEU A 170 -14.48 2.31 -7.21
C LEU A 170 -15.11 3.41 -6.34
N LYS A 171 -15.95 3.01 -5.40
CA LYS A 171 -16.52 3.90 -4.38
C LYS A 171 -15.95 3.52 -3.03
N LEU A 172 -15.24 4.44 -2.39
CA LEU A 172 -14.70 4.17 -1.05
C LEU A 172 -15.83 4.13 -0.03
N ALA A 173 -15.75 3.17 0.90
CA ALA A 173 -16.74 3.02 1.96
C ALA A 173 -16.44 3.95 3.15
N THR A 174 -15.17 4.27 3.37
CA THR A 174 -14.70 5.09 4.50
C THR A 174 -14.72 6.59 4.20
N LEU A 175 -14.78 6.98 2.93
CA LEU A 175 -14.73 8.38 2.47
C LEU A 175 -15.76 8.63 1.38
N ASP A 176 -16.29 9.85 1.32
CA ASP A 176 -17.09 10.31 0.18
C ASP A 176 -16.18 10.60 -1.02
N PHE A 177 -15.85 9.52 -1.74
CA PHE A 177 -15.02 9.48 -2.93
C PHE A 177 -15.48 8.37 -3.87
N GLU A 178 -15.44 8.66 -5.17
CA GLU A 178 -15.71 7.72 -6.23
C GLU A 178 -14.84 8.04 -7.45
N ILE A 179 -14.35 7.01 -8.14
CA ILE A 179 -13.61 7.12 -9.40
C ILE A 179 -14.08 6.04 -10.37
N VAL A 180 -14.30 6.41 -11.63
CA VAL A 180 -14.61 5.44 -12.70
C VAL A 180 -13.32 4.78 -13.20
N PHE A 181 -13.42 3.53 -13.64
CA PHE A 181 -12.24 2.78 -14.05
C PHE A 181 -11.53 3.40 -15.26
N SER A 182 -12.26 4.05 -16.18
CA SER A 182 -11.66 4.78 -17.29
C SER A 182 -10.68 5.88 -16.84
N ASP A 183 -10.94 6.51 -15.69
CA ASP A 183 -10.09 7.57 -15.13
C ASP A 183 -8.95 6.97 -14.29
N LEU A 184 -9.24 5.91 -13.53
CA LEU A 184 -8.23 5.21 -12.72
C LEU A 184 -7.15 4.56 -13.60
N TYR A 185 -7.57 3.90 -14.68
CA TYR A 185 -6.71 3.22 -15.64
C TYR A 185 -6.35 4.12 -16.84
N GLU A 186 -6.53 5.44 -16.73
CA GLU A 186 -6.12 6.36 -17.80
C GLU A 186 -4.63 6.13 -18.12
N ARG A 187 -4.31 5.94 -19.41
CA ARG A 187 -2.96 5.67 -19.96
C ARG A 187 -2.30 4.35 -19.54
N VAL A 188 -3.05 3.44 -18.95
CA VAL A 188 -2.56 2.07 -18.72
C VAL A 188 -2.55 1.29 -20.04
N ASP A 189 -1.41 0.67 -20.35
CA ASP A 189 -1.29 -0.19 -21.54
C ASP A 189 -1.38 -1.66 -21.14
N PHE A 190 -2.52 -2.30 -21.41
CA PHE A 190 -2.71 -3.72 -21.17
C PHE A 190 -2.11 -4.62 -22.25
N LYS A 191 -1.59 -4.10 -23.36
CA LYS A 191 -1.08 -4.93 -24.46
C LYS A 191 0.39 -5.31 -24.28
N ASN A 192 1.14 -4.55 -23.47
CA ASN A 192 2.57 -4.75 -23.24
C ASN A 192 2.83 -5.20 -21.78
N GLN A 193 2.45 -6.44 -21.45
CA GLN A 193 2.54 -7.00 -20.08
C GLN A 193 3.73 -7.93 -19.84
N ASP A 194 4.63 -8.02 -20.82
CA ASP A 194 5.81 -8.89 -20.82
C ASP A 194 7.07 -8.10 -20.48
N ILE A 195 7.19 -7.70 -19.21
CA ILE A 195 8.50 -7.43 -18.57
C ILE A 195 8.47 -8.11 -17.19
#